data_AF-A0A957UM30-F1
#
_entry.id   AF-A0A957UM30-F1
#
_cell.length_a   1.000
_cell.length_b   1.000
_cell.length_c   1.000
_cell.angle_alpha   90.00
_cell.angle_beta   90.00
_cell.angle_gamma   90.00
#
_symmetry.space_group_name_H-M   'P 1'
#
loop_
_entity.id
_entity.type
_entity.pdbx_description
1 polymer ?
#
loop_
_entity_poly.entity_id
_entity_poly.type
_entity_poly.pdbx_seq_one_letter_code
_entity_poly.pdbx_strand_id
1 'polypeptide(L)'
;WGNLCFNPLSALTHATLDVLATDPALQPVVRGMMLEAQAIGEALGVRFGMEVEKRIAGAAAVGAHKTSMLQDLERGRPMEIDALVTAVQEMGRLVNVPTPTIDTVLPLVQLRARVAGCY
;
A
#
# COMPACT_ATOMS: atom_id res chain seq x y z
N TRP A 1 1.98 6.54 3.85
CA TRP A 1 0.72 5.87 3.46
C TRP A 1 0.53 5.61 1.96
N GLY A 2 0.92 6.49 1.02
CA GLY A 2 0.62 6.31 -0.41
C GLY A 2 1.24 5.03 -1.02
N ASN A 3 2.57 4.89 -0.93
CA ASN A 3 3.26 3.73 -1.48
C ASN A 3 2.89 2.43 -0.75
N LEU A 4 2.80 2.48 0.59
CA LEU A 4 2.31 1.35 1.40
C LEU A 4 1.00 0.77 0.87
N CYS A 5 0.08 1.64 0.43
CA CYS A 5 -1.23 1.22 -0.02
C CYS A 5 -1.24 0.83 -1.50
N PHE A 6 -0.83 1.74 -2.40
CA PHE A 6 -1.03 1.53 -3.83
C PHE A 6 -0.01 0.58 -4.46
N ASN A 7 1.23 0.53 -3.97
CA ASN A 7 2.26 -0.32 -4.56
C ASN A 7 1.89 -1.81 -4.48
N PRO A 8 1.55 -2.38 -3.31
CA PRO A 8 1.21 -3.80 -3.23
C PRO A 8 -0.09 -4.12 -3.98
N LEU A 9 -1.09 -3.24 -3.95
CA LEU A 9 -2.35 -3.45 -4.67
C LEU A 9 -2.16 -3.40 -6.19
N SER A 10 -1.30 -2.51 -6.68
CA SER A 10 -0.92 -2.44 -8.10
C SER A 10 -0.14 -3.69 -8.52
N ALA A 11 0.78 -4.19 -7.70
CA ALA A 11 1.53 -5.41 -7.98
C ALA A 11 0.65 -6.69 -7.97
N LEU A 12 -0.39 -6.71 -7.12
CA LEU A 12 -1.33 -7.84 -7.04
C LEU A 12 -2.32 -7.87 -8.20
N THR A 13 -2.79 -6.71 -8.65
CA THR A 13 -3.89 -6.62 -9.64
C THR A 13 -3.42 -6.24 -11.05
N HIS A 14 -2.18 -5.79 -11.21
CA HIS A 14 -1.65 -5.15 -12.43
C HIS A 14 -2.39 -3.87 -12.84
N ALA A 15 -3.22 -3.31 -11.95
CA ALA A 15 -3.97 -2.09 -12.21
C ALA A 15 -3.13 -0.82 -11.94
N THR A 16 -3.49 0.24 -12.65
CA THR A 16 -2.93 1.58 -12.51
C THR A 16 -3.61 2.38 -11.39
N LEU A 17 -2.97 3.47 -10.95
CA LEU A 17 -3.45 4.28 -9.82
C LEU A 17 -4.88 4.82 -9.98
N ASP A 18 -5.27 5.25 -11.18
CA ASP A 18 -6.62 5.69 -11.48
C ASP A 18 -7.66 4.59 -11.23
N VAL A 19 -7.41 3.38 -11.70
CA VAL A 19 -8.29 2.22 -11.48
C VAL A 19 -8.35 1.89 -9.99
N LEU A 20 -7.21 1.75 -9.33
CA LEU A 20 -7.14 1.41 -7.90
C LEU A 20 -7.83 2.44 -7.00
N ALA A 21 -7.73 3.74 -7.35
CA ALA A 21 -8.28 4.83 -6.56
C ALA A 21 -9.78 5.07 -6.82
N THR A 22 -10.33 4.53 -7.92
CA THR A 22 -11.74 4.76 -8.32
C THR A 22 -12.60 3.50 -8.25
N ASP A 23 -12.02 2.30 -8.09
CA ASP A 23 -12.77 1.06 -7.90
C ASP A 23 -13.53 1.06 -6.55
N PRO A 24 -14.88 1.03 -6.57
CA PRO A 24 -15.68 1.05 -5.35
C PRO A 24 -15.48 -0.17 -4.44
N ALA A 25 -15.18 -1.34 -5.01
CA ALA A 25 -14.94 -2.56 -4.25
C ALA A 25 -13.56 -2.55 -3.57
N LEU A 26 -12.59 -1.83 -4.13
CA LEU A 26 -11.26 -1.69 -3.56
C LEU A 26 -11.13 -0.53 -2.56
N GLN A 27 -12.03 0.46 -2.63
CA GLN A 27 -12.02 1.63 -1.75
C GLN A 27 -11.90 1.27 -0.25
N PRO A 28 -12.62 0.27 0.31
CA PRO A 28 -12.47 -0.09 1.72
C PRO A 28 -11.07 -0.59 2.08
N VAL A 29 -10.41 -1.31 1.17
CA VAL A 29 -9.03 -1.82 1.36
C VAL A 29 -8.05 -0.65 1.34
N VAL A 30 -8.14 0.21 0.33
CA VAL A 30 -7.27 1.38 0.19
C VAL A 30 -7.38 2.28 1.42
N ARG A 31 -8.63 2.59 1.81
CA ARG A 31 -8.91 3.44 2.98
C ARG A 31 -8.45 2.79 4.28
N GLY A 32 -8.69 1.48 4.45
CA GLY A 32 -8.27 0.72 5.63
C GLY A 32 -6.77 0.78 5.85
N MET A 33 -5.97 0.47 4.82
CA MET A 33 -4.50 0.55 4.90
C MET A 33 -4.01 1.97 5.21
N MET A 34 -4.63 3.00 4.64
CA MET A 34 -4.23 4.39 4.91
C MET A 34 -4.55 4.81 6.34
N LEU A 35 -5.72 4.45 6.87
CA LEU A 35 -6.11 4.76 8.25
C LEU A 35 -5.25 4.01 9.27
N GLU A 36 -4.94 2.74 9.02
CA GLU A 36 -3.99 1.98 9.86
C GLU A 36 -2.63 2.67 9.88
N ALA A 37 -2.09 3.05 8.72
CA ALA A 37 -0.82 3.75 8.63
C ALA A 37 -0.84 5.14 9.29
N GLN A 38 -1.98 5.85 9.22
CA GLN A 38 -2.17 7.12 9.89
C GLN A 38 -2.13 6.94 11.41
N ALA A 39 -2.90 5.99 11.94
CA ALA A 39 -2.94 5.71 13.38
C ALA A 39 -1.55 5.31 13.92
N ILE A 40 -0.78 4.52 13.16
CA ILE A 40 0.61 4.19 13.50
C ILE A 40 1.48 5.45 13.54
N GLY A 41 1.42 6.27 12.50
CA GLY A 41 2.23 7.49 12.43
C GLY A 41 1.89 8.48 13.54
N GLU A 42 0.61 8.65 13.87
CA GLU A 42 0.14 9.51 14.95
C GLU A 42 0.60 9.02 16.33
N ALA A 43 0.57 7.70 16.56
CA ALA A 43 1.14 7.10 17.78
C ALA A 43 2.67 7.31 17.90
N LEU A 44 3.37 7.49 16.76
CA LEU A 44 4.78 7.85 16.70
C LEU A 44 5.04 9.37 16.70
N GLY A 45 4.00 10.20 16.87
CA GLY A 45 4.11 11.65 16.92
C GLY A 45 4.14 12.36 15.55
N VAL A 46 3.89 11.65 14.45
CA VAL A 46 3.75 12.22 13.10
C VAL A 46 2.39 12.90 12.97
N ARG A 47 2.36 14.07 12.33
CA ARG A 47 1.11 14.77 11.98
C ARG A 47 0.83 14.63 10.50
N PHE A 48 -0.36 14.16 10.16
CA PHE A 48 -0.83 14.08 8.78
C PHE A 48 -1.58 15.37 8.41
N GLY A 49 -1.03 16.14 7.47
CA GLY A 49 -1.64 17.40 7.01
C GLY A 49 -2.65 17.24 5.87
N MET A 50 -2.97 16.00 5.48
CA MET A 50 -3.84 15.68 4.36
C MET A 50 -4.81 14.58 4.79
N GLU A 51 -6.08 14.73 4.47
CA GLU A 51 -7.10 13.70 4.68
C GLU A 51 -6.91 12.50 3.74
N VAL A 52 -7.29 11.31 4.19
CA VAL A 52 -7.20 10.06 3.40
C VAL A 52 -7.93 10.20 2.06
N GLU A 53 -9.13 10.75 2.07
CA GLU A 53 -9.98 10.91 0.91
C GLU A 53 -9.36 11.88 -0.11
N LYS A 54 -8.70 12.95 0.36
CA LYS A 54 -7.93 13.85 -0.49
C LYS A 54 -6.72 13.14 -1.09
N ARG A 55 -6.07 12.25 -0.33
CA ARG A 55 -4.93 11.47 -0.83
C ARG A 55 -5.34 10.47 -1.90
N ILE A 56 -6.50 9.81 -1.74
CA ILE A 56 -7.08 8.89 -2.72
C ILE A 56 -7.48 9.65 -3.99
N ALA A 57 -8.19 10.77 -3.87
CA ALA A 57 -8.53 11.62 -5.01
C ALA A 57 -7.27 12.12 -5.74
N GLY A 58 -6.23 12.49 -4.99
CA GLY A 58 -4.93 12.84 -5.56
C GLY A 58 -4.27 11.70 -6.33
N ALA A 59 -4.45 10.44 -5.91
CA ALA A 59 -3.95 9.28 -6.66
C ALA A 59 -4.73 9.07 -7.96
N ALA A 60 -6.06 9.22 -7.94
CA ALA A 60 -6.89 9.16 -9.13
C ALA A 60 -6.48 10.23 -10.17
N ALA A 61 -6.17 11.45 -9.71
CA ALA A 61 -5.74 12.55 -10.56
C ALA A 61 -4.37 12.36 -11.23
N VAL A 62 -3.52 11.44 -10.74
CA VAL A 62 -2.27 11.07 -11.43
C VAL A 62 -2.56 10.39 -12.78
N GLY A 63 -3.71 9.72 -12.90
CA GLY A 63 -4.12 9.00 -14.10
C GLY A 63 -3.52 7.59 -14.16
N ALA A 64 -3.44 7.06 -15.39
CA ALA A 64 -3.01 5.70 -15.70
C ALA A 64 -1.51 5.48 -15.45
N HIS A 65 -1.12 5.45 -14.18
CA HIS A 65 0.26 5.30 -13.72
C HIS A 65 0.47 3.95 -13.04
N LYS A 66 1.51 3.23 -13.47
CA LYS A 66 1.99 2.01 -12.81
C LYS A 66 2.97 2.36 -11.70
N THR A 67 2.73 1.84 -10.50
CA THR A 67 3.64 2.04 -9.35
C THR A 67 5.03 1.45 -9.61
N SER A 68 6.03 1.91 -8.86
CA SER A 68 7.40 1.35 -8.90
C SER A 68 7.39 -0.16 -8.72
N MET A 69 6.66 -0.65 -7.71
CA MET A 69 6.57 -2.07 -7.39
C MET A 69 5.97 -2.92 -8.52
N LEU A 70 4.92 -2.42 -9.22
CA LEU A 70 4.40 -3.10 -10.41
C LEU A 70 5.43 -3.12 -11.55
N GLN A 71 6.16 -2.02 -11.75
CA GLN A 71 7.22 -1.99 -12.76
C GLN A 71 8.38 -2.96 -12.44
N ASP A 72 8.74 -3.10 -11.17
CA ASP A 72 9.75 -4.06 -10.73
C ASP A 72 9.28 -5.49 -10.99
N LEU A 73 8.03 -5.81 -10.63
CA LEU A 73 7.41 -7.10 -10.94
C LEU A 73 7.41 -7.41 -12.45
N GLU A 74 7.02 -6.45 -13.30
CA GLU A 74 7.01 -6.62 -14.76
C GLU A 74 8.40 -6.79 -15.36
N ARG A 75 9.42 -6.26 -14.69
CA ARG A 75 10.83 -6.32 -15.13
C ARG A 75 11.61 -7.46 -14.49
N GLY A 76 10.99 -8.28 -13.64
CA GLY A 76 11.68 -9.36 -12.93
C GLY A 76 12.69 -8.86 -11.90
N ARG A 77 12.45 -7.69 -11.30
CA ARG A 77 13.34 -7.07 -10.30
C ARG A 77 12.82 -7.30 -8.88
N PRO A 78 13.70 -7.34 -7.87
CA PRO A 78 13.28 -7.38 -6.47
C PRO A 78 12.34 -6.21 -6.14
N MET A 79 11.22 -6.51 -5.47
CA MET A 79 10.25 -5.51 -5.03
C MET A 79 10.53 -5.01 -3.60
N GLU A 80 10.33 -3.72 -3.37
CA GLU A 80 10.53 -3.03 -2.08
C GLU A 80 9.45 -3.33 -1.01
N ILE A 81 8.98 -4.58 -0.91
CA ILE A 81 7.88 -4.98 -0.01
C ILE A 81 8.26 -4.79 1.45
N ASP A 82 9.46 -5.20 1.86
CA ASP A 82 9.83 -5.15 3.28
C ASP A 82 10.05 -3.72 3.77
N ALA A 83 10.63 -2.88 2.93
CA ALA A 83 10.84 -1.47 3.23
C ALA A 83 9.54 -0.66 3.32
N LEU A 84 8.50 -1.04 2.57
CA LEU A 84 7.26 -0.27 2.47
C LEU A 84 6.09 -0.84 3.26
N VAL A 85 5.96 -2.16 3.34
CA VAL A 85 4.78 -2.84 3.89
C VAL A 85 5.12 -3.55 5.19
N THR A 86 6.17 -4.40 5.19
CA THR A 86 6.61 -5.11 6.40
C THR A 86 7.00 -4.12 7.51
N ALA A 87 7.83 -3.12 7.18
CA ALA A 87 8.26 -2.12 8.15
C ALA A 87 7.08 -1.35 8.80
N VAL A 88 6.01 -1.06 8.04
CA VAL A 88 4.85 -0.36 8.61
C VAL A 88 4.03 -1.27 9.52
N GLN A 89 3.84 -2.53 9.15
CA GLN A 89 3.19 -3.51 10.04
C GLN A 89 3.97 -3.67 11.35
N GLU A 90 5.30 -3.78 11.28
CA GLU A 90 6.17 -3.88 12.44
C GLU A 90 6.07 -2.63 13.33
N MET A 91 6.04 -1.44 12.74
CA MET A 91 5.78 -0.20 13.48
C MET A 91 4.42 -0.25 14.19
N GLY A 92 3.37 -0.78 13.56
CA GLY A 92 2.06 -0.96 14.21
C GLY A 92 2.12 -1.86 15.45
N ARG A 93 2.87 -2.96 15.39
CA ARG A 93 3.12 -3.82 16.54
C ARG A 93 3.87 -3.08 17.66
N LEU A 94 4.89 -2.29 17.32
CA LEU A 94 5.68 -1.53 18.30
C LEU A 94 4.83 -0.51 19.08
N VAL A 95 3.83 0.09 18.44
CA VAL A 95 2.95 1.10 19.07
C VAL A 95 1.58 0.54 19.47
N ASN A 96 1.39 -0.79 19.42
CA ASN A 96 0.14 -1.47 19.75
C ASN A 96 -1.08 -0.98 18.94
N VAL A 97 -0.88 -0.63 17.67
CA VAL A 97 -1.95 -0.28 16.74
C VAL A 97 -2.28 -1.50 15.85
N PRO A 98 -3.53 -1.99 15.86
CA PRO A 98 -3.96 -3.09 14.99
C PRO A 98 -3.88 -2.72 13.50
N THR A 99 -3.48 -3.68 12.68
CA THR A 99 -3.28 -3.50 11.23
C THR A 99 -3.97 -4.56 10.37
N PRO A 100 -5.27 -4.86 10.58
CA PRO A 100 -5.93 -6.01 9.96
C PRO A 100 -5.89 -6.01 8.42
N THR A 101 -5.95 -4.83 7.79
CA THR A 101 -5.89 -4.69 6.33
C THR A 101 -4.47 -4.93 5.83
N ILE A 102 -3.46 -4.31 6.45
CA ILE A 102 -2.05 -4.55 6.11
C ILE A 102 -1.67 -6.02 6.37
N ASP A 103 -2.15 -6.63 7.46
CA ASP A 103 -1.93 -8.03 7.81
C ASP A 103 -2.50 -9.00 6.76
N THR A 104 -3.55 -8.57 6.05
CA THR A 104 -4.12 -9.32 4.94
C THR A 104 -3.33 -9.12 3.65
N VAL A 105 -2.95 -7.89 3.32
CA VAL A 105 -2.29 -7.54 2.05
C VAL A 105 -0.82 -7.98 2.01
N LEU A 106 -0.10 -7.87 3.12
CA LEU A 106 1.34 -8.18 3.22
C LEU A 106 1.67 -9.62 2.77
N PRO A 107 1.07 -10.69 3.33
CA PRO A 107 1.41 -12.05 2.91
C PRO A 107 1.05 -12.32 1.44
N LEU A 108 0.02 -11.68 0.89
CA LEU A 108 -0.38 -11.82 -0.51
C LEU A 108 0.68 -11.25 -1.44
N VAL A 109 1.15 -10.02 -1.21
CA VAL A 109 2.16 -9.39 -2.07
C VAL A 109 3.52 -10.09 -1.93
N GLN A 110 3.87 -10.56 -0.73
CA GLN A 110 5.06 -11.38 -0.51
C GLN A 110 5.02 -12.70 -1.28
N LEU A 111 3.87 -13.40 -1.28
CA LEU A 111 3.72 -14.63 -2.06
C LEU A 111 3.79 -14.34 -3.57
N ARG A 112 3.13 -13.26 -4.02
CA ARG A 112 3.20 -12.82 -5.42
C ARG A 112 4.65 -12.59 -5.87
N ALA A 113 5.44 -11.93 -5.04
CA ALA A 113 6.86 -11.68 -5.28
C ALA A 113 7.68 -12.96 -5.41
N ARG A 114 7.53 -13.89 -4.45
CA ARG A 114 8.25 -15.17 -4.46
C ARG A 114 7.90 -16.01 -5.68
N VAL A 115 6.62 -16.08 -6.04
CA VAL A 115 6.17 -16.80 -7.25
C VAL A 115 6.76 -16.21 -8.52
N ALA A 116 6.98 -14.89 -8.56
CA ALA A 116 7.58 -14.20 -9.70
C ALA A 116 9.12 -14.15 -9.67
N GLY A 117 9.79 -14.68 -8.64
CA GLY A 117 11.24 -14.52 -8.46
C GLY A 117 11.68 -13.06 -8.21
N CYS A 118 10.77 -12.24 -7.68
CA CYS A 118 10.92 -10.81 -7.45
C CYS A 118 10.91 -10.43 -5.96
N TYR A 119 11.17 -11.39 -5.07
CA TYR A 119 11.29 -11.15 -3.63
C TYR A 119 12.75 -10.98 -3.24
#